data_AF-A0A928A4F2-F1
#
_entry.id   AF-A0A928A4F2-F1
#
_cell.length_a   1.000
_cell.length_b   1.000
_cell.length_c   1.000
_cell.angle_alpha   90.00
_cell.angle_beta   90.00
_cell.angle_gamma   90.00
#
_symmetry.space_group_name_H-M   'P 1'
#
loop_
_entity.id
_entity.type
_entity.pdbx_description
1 polymer ?
#
loop_
_entity_poly.entity_id
_entity_poly.type
_entity_poly.pdbx_seq_one_letter_code
_entity_poly.pdbx_strand_id
1 'polypeptide(L)'
;MTMIIDLNKVRDSLIINEEYNFSEEYYKKTDIQKLEKVNFSGKIYYDYNDNLKLEGTCNGIMVLKDSITLDDIEYPFEFEIDYEIDKNNEEIVEYYEKSENTLDIMGILWQNIVLEVPMRITNSKLEDIKTSGEGWNLIDENKKEIDPRLAKLTELLDDSGKE
;
A
#
# COMPACT_ATOMS: atom_id res chain seq x y z
N MET A 1 -7.21 -14.71 11.41
CA MET A 1 -7.37 -16.17 11.21
C MET A 1 -6.78 -16.46 9.85
N THR A 2 -5.61 -17.09 9.78
CA THR A 2 -4.95 -17.44 8.51
C THR A 2 -5.78 -18.54 7.84
N MET A 3 -6.20 -18.31 6.60
CA MET A 3 -6.96 -19.29 5.83
C MET A 3 -5.99 -20.10 4.97
N ILE A 4 -5.71 -21.31 5.43
CA ILE A 4 -4.79 -22.24 4.78
C ILE A 4 -5.62 -23.19 3.92
N ILE A 5 -5.32 -23.26 2.61
CA ILE A 5 -5.98 -24.19 1.69
C ILE A 5 -5.18 -25.49 1.64
N ASP A 6 -5.84 -26.61 1.93
CA ASP A 6 -5.29 -27.95 1.76
C ASP A 6 -5.43 -28.39 0.30
N LEU A 7 -4.30 -28.48 -0.40
CA LEU A 7 -4.21 -28.78 -1.82
C LEU A 7 -4.51 -30.26 -2.12
N ASN A 8 -4.51 -31.15 -1.12
CA ASN A 8 -4.91 -32.55 -1.34
C ASN A 8 -6.40 -32.69 -1.69
N LYS A 9 -7.19 -31.65 -1.48
CA LYS A 9 -8.61 -31.57 -1.88
C LYS A 9 -8.79 -31.10 -3.33
N VAL A 10 -7.74 -30.59 -3.96
CA VAL A 10 -7.76 -30.14 -5.37
C VAL A 10 -7.48 -31.37 -6.24
N ARG A 11 -8.55 -32.06 -6.68
CA ARG A 11 -8.42 -33.23 -7.56
C ARG A 11 -8.28 -32.88 -9.05
N ASP A 12 -8.86 -31.76 -9.47
CA ASP A 12 -8.83 -31.27 -10.86
C ASP A 12 -8.74 -29.74 -10.86
N SER A 13 -9.68 -29.08 -10.18
CA SER A 13 -9.68 -27.63 -9.97
C SER A 13 -10.47 -27.27 -8.71
N LEU A 14 -10.09 -26.17 -8.08
CA LEU A 14 -10.77 -25.57 -6.94
C LEU A 14 -11.06 -24.11 -7.28
N ILE A 15 -12.34 -23.74 -7.29
CA ILE A 15 -12.78 -22.36 -7.46
C ILE A 15 -12.87 -21.72 -6.09
N ILE A 16 -12.29 -20.52 -5.97
CA ILE A 16 -12.27 -19.72 -4.75
C ILE A 16 -13.05 -18.44 -5.06
N ASN A 17 -14.07 -18.15 -4.27
CA ASN A 17 -14.80 -16.88 -4.32
C ASN A 17 -15.19 -16.52 -2.90
N GLU A 18 -14.28 -15.83 -2.22
CA GLU A 18 -14.37 -15.58 -0.78
C GLU A 18 -14.01 -14.11 -0.49
N GLU A 19 -14.62 -13.59 0.57
CA GLU A 19 -14.28 -12.28 1.12
C GLU A 19 -13.23 -12.44 2.22
N TYR A 20 -12.15 -11.68 2.11
CA TYR A 20 -11.01 -11.75 3.01
C TYR A 20 -10.99 -10.55 3.96
N ASN A 21 -10.95 -10.84 5.25
CA ASN A 21 -10.89 -9.83 6.29
C ASN A 21 -9.49 -9.82 6.92
N PHE A 22 -8.78 -8.70 6.76
CA PHE A 22 -7.44 -8.49 7.30
C PHE A 22 -7.53 -7.82 8.67
N SER A 23 -6.89 -8.42 9.68
CA SER A 23 -6.77 -7.81 11.00
C SER A 23 -5.80 -6.62 10.98
N GLU A 24 -5.96 -5.70 11.93
CA GLU A 24 -5.06 -4.53 12.13
C GLU A 24 -3.57 -4.89 12.22
N GLU A 25 -3.24 -6.11 12.61
CA GLU A 25 -1.85 -6.58 12.69
C GLU A 25 -1.13 -6.60 11.34
N TYR A 26 -1.85 -6.79 10.24
CA TYR A 26 -1.27 -6.81 8.89
C TYR A 26 -0.76 -5.43 8.48
N TYR A 27 -1.60 -4.40 8.63
CA TYR A 27 -1.31 -3.05 8.13
C TYR A 27 -0.67 -2.12 9.17
N LYS A 28 -0.40 -2.58 10.40
CA LYS A 28 0.32 -1.78 11.43
C LYS A 28 1.69 -1.23 10.99
N LYS A 29 2.34 -1.87 10.00
CA LYS A 29 3.66 -1.49 9.49
C LYS A 29 3.61 -0.81 8.12
N THR A 30 2.43 -0.58 7.57
CA THR A 30 2.23 0.03 6.26
C THR A 30 1.49 1.36 6.41
N ASP A 31 1.39 2.11 5.32
CA ASP A 31 0.63 3.37 5.29
C ASP A 31 -0.89 3.14 5.22
N ILE A 32 -1.32 1.88 5.10
CA ILE A 32 -2.72 1.48 5.03
C ILE A 32 -3.36 1.64 6.41
N GLN A 33 -4.41 2.46 6.51
CA GLN A 33 -5.20 2.62 7.73
C GLN A 33 -6.23 1.50 7.90
N LYS A 34 -6.83 1.08 6.79
CA LYS A 34 -7.90 0.06 6.77
C LYS A 34 -7.99 -0.60 5.41
N LEU A 35 -8.43 -1.85 5.40
CA LEU A 35 -8.87 -2.56 4.19
C LEU A 35 -10.35 -2.88 4.31
N GLU A 36 -11.10 -2.63 3.25
CA GLU A 36 -12.53 -2.86 3.18
C GLU A 36 -12.89 -3.65 1.92
N LYS A 37 -13.83 -4.59 2.06
CA LYS A 37 -14.42 -5.36 0.96
C LYS A 37 -13.40 -6.06 0.06
N VAL A 38 -12.35 -6.65 0.65
CA VAL A 38 -11.35 -7.38 -0.12
C VAL A 38 -11.96 -8.71 -0.57
N ASN A 39 -12.23 -8.83 -1.86
CA ASN A 39 -12.82 -10.01 -2.47
C ASN A 39 -11.81 -10.62 -3.44
N PHE A 40 -11.63 -11.94 -3.35
CA PHE A 40 -10.82 -12.68 -4.30
C PHE A 40 -11.67 -13.73 -5.00
N SER A 41 -11.65 -13.68 -6.33
CA SER A 41 -12.30 -14.65 -7.20
C SER A 41 -11.25 -15.28 -8.10
N GLY A 42 -10.99 -16.57 -7.91
CA GLY A 42 -9.95 -17.28 -8.63
C GLY A 42 -10.18 -18.78 -8.70
N LYS A 43 -9.22 -19.47 -9.30
CA LYS A 43 -9.17 -20.92 -9.38
C LYS A 43 -7.74 -21.40 -9.17
N ILE A 44 -7.63 -22.54 -8.50
CA ILE A 44 -6.41 -23.33 -8.42
C ILE A 44 -6.64 -24.58 -9.26
N TYR A 45 -5.74 -24.91 -10.18
CA TYR A 45 -5.90 -26.09 -11.04
C TYR A 45 -4.54 -26.62 -11.50
N TYR A 46 -4.52 -27.87 -11.94
CA TYR A 46 -3.36 -28.48 -12.59
C TYR A 46 -3.42 -28.24 -14.10
N ASP A 47 -2.33 -27.75 -14.68
CA ASP A 47 -2.22 -27.58 -16.13
C ASP A 47 -1.99 -28.93 -16.85
N TYR A 48 -1.87 -28.89 -18.18
CA TYR A 48 -1.62 -30.09 -18.99
C TYR A 48 -0.27 -30.78 -18.71
N ASN A 49 0.67 -30.08 -18.07
CA ASN A 49 1.98 -30.58 -17.67
C ASN A 49 2.02 -31.02 -16.20
N ASP A 50 0.88 -31.10 -15.50
CA ASP A 50 0.78 -31.40 -14.07
C ASP A 50 1.37 -30.29 -13.17
N ASN A 51 1.50 -29.06 -13.68
CA ASN A 51 1.93 -27.91 -12.89
C ASN A 51 0.72 -27.26 -12.21
N LEU A 52 0.85 -27.00 -10.91
CA LEU A 52 -0.19 -26.34 -10.13
C LEU A 52 -0.19 -24.84 -10.42
N LYS A 53 -1.33 -24.30 -10.86
CA LYS A 53 -1.52 -22.87 -11.16
C LYS A 53 -2.60 -22.24 -10.29
N LEU A 54 -2.37 -20.98 -9.92
CA LEU A 54 -3.32 -20.09 -9.26
C LEU A 54 -3.58 -18.90 -10.20
N GLU A 55 -4.83 -18.77 -10.63
CA GLU A 55 -5.29 -17.64 -11.44
C GLU A 55 -6.49 -16.97 -10.77
N GLY A 56 -6.56 -15.65 -10.73
CA GLY A 56 -7.73 -14.95 -10.21
C GLY A 56 -7.60 -13.45 -10.16
N THR A 57 -8.66 -12.79 -9.75
CA THR A 57 -8.71 -11.33 -9.59
C THR A 57 -9.06 -11.00 -8.15
N CYS A 58 -8.33 -10.06 -7.57
CA CYS A 58 -8.60 -9.49 -6.28
C CYS A 58 -9.02 -8.04 -6.44
N ASN A 59 -10.07 -7.62 -5.74
CA ASN A 59 -10.50 -6.23 -5.67
C ASN A 59 -10.82 -5.85 -4.24
N GLY A 60 -10.67 -4.56 -3.93
CA GLY A 60 -11.00 -4.03 -2.62
C GLY A 60 -10.80 -2.54 -2.54
N ILE A 61 -11.00 -1.99 -1.35
CA ILE A 61 -10.77 -0.58 -1.05
C ILE A 61 -9.78 -0.50 0.09
N MET A 62 -8.67 0.21 -0.11
CA MET A 62 -7.75 0.56 0.95
C MET A 62 -7.95 2.01 1.38
N VAL A 63 -7.97 2.26 2.68
CA VAL A 63 -8.03 3.61 3.24
C VAL A 63 -6.61 4.05 3.56
N LEU A 64 -6.16 5.12 2.91
CA LEU A 64 -4.83 5.71 3.02
C LEU A 64 -4.93 7.11 3.60
N LYS A 65 -3.79 7.71 3.99
CA LYS A 65 -3.74 9.13 4.37
C LYS A 65 -3.31 10.00 3.20
N ASP A 66 -3.97 11.15 3.04
CA ASP A 66 -3.53 12.19 2.11
C ASP A 66 -2.11 12.65 2.49
N SER A 67 -1.22 12.69 1.51
CA SER A 67 0.18 13.10 1.71
C SER A 67 0.34 14.58 2.12
N ILE A 68 -0.71 15.40 1.97
CA ILE A 68 -0.74 16.83 2.27
C ILE A 68 -1.62 17.12 3.49
N THR A 69 -2.90 16.76 3.45
CA THR A 69 -3.84 17.12 4.53
C THR A 69 -3.87 16.11 5.68
N LEU A 70 -3.34 14.90 5.47
CA LEU A 70 -3.44 13.74 6.37
C LEU A 70 -4.87 13.23 6.59
N ASP A 71 -5.82 13.65 5.77
CA ASP A 71 -7.19 13.13 5.79
C ASP A 71 -7.25 11.71 5.21
N ASP A 72 -8.25 10.94 5.63
CA ASP A 72 -8.48 9.59 5.13
C ASP A 72 -9.00 9.63 3.68
N ILE A 73 -8.35 8.87 2.79
CA ILE A 73 -8.70 8.72 1.38
C ILE A 73 -8.99 7.26 1.08
N GLU A 74 -10.16 7.00 0.51
CA GLU A 74 -10.50 5.71 -0.08
C GLU A 74 -9.80 5.55 -1.44
N TYR A 75 -9.01 4.49 -1.57
CA TYR A 75 -8.33 4.11 -2.80
C TYR A 75 -8.79 2.71 -3.22
N PRO A 76 -9.63 2.59 -4.26
CA PRO A 76 -10.01 1.30 -4.81
C PRO A 76 -8.81 0.69 -5.53
N PHE A 77 -8.55 -0.60 -5.28
CA PHE A 77 -7.51 -1.36 -5.94
C PHE A 77 -8.10 -2.62 -6.59
N GLU A 78 -7.48 -3.03 -7.69
CA GLU A 78 -7.80 -4.26 -8.40
C GLU A 78 -6.51 -4.79 -9.02
N PHE A 79 -6.25 -6.08 -8.82
CA PHE A 79 -5.10 -6.75 -9.41
C PHE A 79 -5.44 -8.18 -9.81
N GLU A 80 -4.75 -8.67 -10.82
CA GLU A 80 -4.83 -10.04 -11.31
C GLU A 80 -3.64 -10.84 -10.79
N ILE A 81 -3.89 -12.08 -10.40
CA ILE A 81 -2.89 -13.05 -10.00
C ILE A 81 -2.84 -14.12 -11.09
N ASP A 82 -1.64 -14.38 -11.60
CA ASP A 82 -1.30 -15.54 -12.43
C ASP A 82 0.04 -16.10 -11.93
N TYR A 83 -0.05 -17.20 -11.19
CA TYR A 83 1.05 -17.77 -10.44
C TYR A 83 1.17 -19.27 -10.71
N GLU A 84 2.38 -19.68 -11.11
CA GLU A 84 2.75 -21.09 -11.18
C GLU A 84 3.37 -21.51 -9.84
N ILE A 85 2.68 -22.42 -9.15
CA ILE A 85 3.09 -22.93 -7.83
C ILE A 85 4.11 -24.04 -8.05
N ASP A 86 5.36 -23.64 -8.26
CA ASP A 86 6.51 -24.53 -8.27
C ASP A 86 7.47 -24.19 -7.11
N LYS A 87 8.22 -25.19 -6.66
CA LYS A 87 9.29 -25.08 -5.66
C LYS A 87 10.41 -24.13 -6.05
N ASN A 88 10.58 -23.90 -7.35
CA ASN A 88 11.59 -22.99 -7.87
C ASN A 88 11.06 -21.56 -8.03
N ASN A 89 9.77 -21.33 -7.78
CA ASN A 89 9.18 -20.01 -7.83
C ASN A 89 9.44 -19.28 -6.50
N GLU A 90 10.42 -18.38 -6.51
CA GLU A 90 10.83 -17.58 -5.34
C GLU A 90 9.69 -16.71 -4.78
N GLU A 91 8.69 -16.35 -5.60
CA GLU A 91 7.58 -15.48 -5.19
C GLU A 91 6.54 -16.21 -4.33
N ILE A 92 6.42 -17.53 -4.46
CA ILE A 92 5.35 -18.33 -3.83
C ILE A 92 5.91 -19.36 -2.84
N VAL A 93 7.21 -19.65 -2.90
CA VAL A 93 7.85 -20.69 -2.07
C VAL A 93 7.62 -20.51 -0.57
N GLU A 94 7.48 -19.27 -0.09
CA GLU A 94 7.21 -18.95 1.33
C GLU A 94 5.76 -19.24 1.75
N TYR A 95 4.83 -19.27 0.80
CA TYR A 95 3.38 -19.48 1.04
C TYR A 95 2.93 -20.90 0.72
N TYR A 96 3.81 -21.73 0.17
CA TYR A 96 3.54 -23.11 -0.20
C TYR A 96 4.30 -24.09 0.71
N GLU A 97 3.59 -24.72 1.64
CA GLU A 97 4.16 -25.74 2.52
C GLU A 97 4.00 -27.13 1.91
N LYS A 98 5.06 -27.60 1.24
CA LYS A 98 5.06 -28.87 0.49
C LYS A 98 4.87 -30.13 1.36
N SER A 99 5.18 -30.04 2.66
CA SER A 99 5.06 -31.18 3.58
C SER A 99 3.60 -31.51 3.89
N GLU A 100 2.79 -30.47 4.05
CA GLU A 100 1.35 -30.57 4.33
C GLU A 100 0.52 -30.40 3.05
N ASN A 101 1.16 -30.03 1.93
CA ASN A 101 0.53 -29.68 0.65
C ASN A 101 -0.51 -28.58 0.87
N THR A 102 -0.10 -27.49 1.53
CA THR A 102 -0.99 -26.38 1.88
C THR A 102 -0.52 -25.07 1.27
N LEU A 103 -1.48 -24.22 0.89
CA LEU A 103 -1.23 -22.89 0.32
C LEU A 103 -1.88 -21.80 1.17
N ASP A 104 -1.09 -20.80 1.56
CA ASP A 104 -1.59 -19.62 2.26
C ASP A 104 -1.99 -18.51 1.27
N ILE A 105 -3.25 -18.55 0.82
CA ILE A 105 -3.82 -17.52 -0.06
C ILE A 105 -3.84 -16.15 0.61
N MET A 106 -4.05 -16.09 1.93
CA MET A 106 -4.11 -14.82 2.66
C MET A 106 -2.76 -14.09 2.58
N GLY A 107 -1.66 -14.83 2.70
CA GLY A 107 -0.30 -14.31 2.53
C GLY A 107 -0.03 -13.79 1.12
N ILE A 108 -0.43 -14.55 0.10
CA ILE A 108 -0.28 -14.17 -1.31
C ILE A 108 -1.07 -12.89 -1.64
N LEU A 109 -2.33 -12.83 -1.19
CA LEU A 109 -3.18 -11.64 -1.38
C LEU A 109 -2.57 -10.42 -0.67
N TRP A 110 -2.09 -10.60 0.56
CA TRP A 110 -1.46 -9.52 1.31
C TRP A 110 -0.25 -8.92 0.60
N GLN A 111 0.65 -9.76 0.06
CA GLN A 111 1.81 -9.27 -0.68
C GLN A 111 1.40 -8.40 -1.88
N ASN A 112 0.44 -8.88 -2.67
CA ASN A 112 -0.04 -8.14 -3.84
C ASN A 112 -0.75 -6.83 -3.44
N ILE A 113 -1.57 -6.85 -2.38
CA ILE A 113 -2.21 -5.63 -1.86
C ILE A 113 -1.16 -4.58 -1.45
N VAL A 114 -0.06 -5.00 -0.83
CA VAL A 114 1.01 -4.08 -0.42
C VAL A 114 1.73 -3.48 -1.64
N LEU A 115 1.85 -4.22 -2.74
CA LEU A 115 2.45 -3.73 -3.99
C LEU A 115 1.56 -2.69 -4.70
N GLU A 116 0.24 -2.77 -4.52
CA GLU A 116 -0.71 -1.80 -5.08
C GLU A 116 -0.77 -0.47 -4.31
N VAL A 117 -0.05 -0.33 -3.19
CA VAL A 117 -0.03 0.93 -2.43
C VAL A 117 0.68 2.02 -3.25
N PRO A 118 0.02 3.14 -3.57
CA PRO A 118 0.63 4.21 -4.35
C PRO A 118 1.75 4.90 -3.56
N MET A 119 2.84 5.28 -4.24
CA MET A 119 3.94 6.02 -3.63
C MET A 119 3.53 7.38 -3.05
N ARG A 120 2.50 8.01 -3.62
CA ARG A 120 1.95 9.29 -3.16
C ARG A 120 0.50 9.41 -3.60
N ILE A 121 -0.39 9.76 -2.68
CA ILE A 121 -1.80 10.04 -2.93
C ILE A 121 -2.21 11.37 -2.31
N THR A 122 -2.97 12.18 -3.06
CA THR A 122 -3.54 13.42 -2.55
C THR A 122 -4.82 13.75 -3.29
N ASN A 123 -5.87 14.07 -2.54
CA ASN A 123 -7.11 14.65 -3.06
C ASN A 123 -7.17 16.16 -2.82
N SER A 124 -6.16 16.72 -2.17
CA SER A 124 -6.06 18.13 -1.84
C SER A 124 -6.04 18.99 -3.10
N LYS A 125 -6.95 19.96 -3.20
CA LYS A 125 -6.83 21.02 -4.20
C LYS A 125 -5.80 22.03 -3.71
N LEU A 126 -5.26 22.86 -4.61
CA LEU A 126 -4.30 23.92 -4.25
C LEU A 126 -4.83 24.84 -3.12
N GLU A 127 -6.15 24.97 -3.01
CA GLU A 127 -6.85 25.76 -1.99
C GLU A 127 -6.80 25.15 -0.58
N ASP A 128 -6.62 23.83 -0.47
CA ASP A 128 -6.59 23.09 0.81
C ASP A 128 -5.18 23.04 1.41
N ILE A 129 -4.17 23.51 0.66
CA ILE A 129 -2.78 23.56 1.12
C ILE A 129 -2.65 24.70 2.12
N LYS A 130 -2.43 24.37 3.40
CA LYS A 130 -2.07 25.36 4.41
C LYS A 130 -0.74 26.00 4.03
N THR A 131 -0.78 27.29 3.72
CA THR A 131 0.42 28.09 3.48
C THR A 131 0.95 28.74 4.76
N SER A 132 0.28 28.56 5.90
CA SER A 132 0.71 29.09 7.20
C SER A 132 0.35 28.17 8.36
N GLY A 133 1.08 28.30 9.46
CA GLY A 133 0.85 27.58 10.71
C GLY A 133 1.44 28.31 11.91
N GLU A 134 1.35 27.69 13.08
CA GLU A 134 1.90 28.28 14.30
C GLU A 134 3.44 28.23 14.24
N GLY A 135 4.07 29.41 14.06
CA GLY A 135 5.52 29.53 13.96
C GLY A 135 6.11 29.42 12.55
N TRP A 136 5.30 29.26 11.50
CA TRP A 136 5.77 29.28 10.11
C TRP A 136 4.72 29.82 9.14
N ASN A 137 5.16 30.42 8.03
CA ASN A 137 4.32 30.86 6.92
C ASN A 137 5.13 30.77 5.63
N LEU A 138 4.47 30.44 4.52
CA LEU A 138 5.04 30.43 3.19
C LEU A 138 5.26 31.88 2.76
N ILE A 139 6.53 32.24 2.58
CA ILE A 139 6.92 33.59 2.19
C ILE A 139 6.95 33.64 0.67
N ASP A 140 6.21 34.58 0.07
CA ASP A 140 6.34 34.87 -1.35
C ASP A 140 7.69 35.56 -1.59
N GLU A 141 8.56 34.96 -2.38
CA GLU A 141 9.91 35.45 -2.67
C GLU A 141 9.92 36.84 -3.34
N ASN A 142 8.80 37.27 -3.91
CA ASN A 142 8.64 38.62 -4.47
C ASN A 142 8.23 39.66 -3.41
N LYS A 143 7.78 39.24 -2.22
CA LYS A 143 7.51 40.11 -1.08
C LYS A 143 8.72 40.14 -0.15
N LYS A 144 9.47 41.25 -0.19
CA LYS A 144 10.51 41.56 0.79
C LYS A 144 9.89 42.10 2.08
N GLU A 145 9.25 41.22 2.86
CA GLU A 145 8.92 41.51 4.25
C GLU A 145 10.01 40.95 5.16
N ILE A 146 10.73 41.85 5.86
CA ILE A 146 11.74 41.47 6.85
C ILE A 146 11.02 41.20 8.16
N ASP A 147 11.21 40.00 8.73
CA ASP A 147 10.64 39.66 10.03
C ASP A 147 11.16 40.66 11.08
N PRO A 148 10.28 41.35 11.85
CA PRO A 148 10.68 42.31 12.87
C PRO A 148 11.68 41.78 13.89
N ARG A 149 11.66 40.46 14.18
CA ARG A 149 12.61 39.79 15.08
C ARG A 149 14.01 39.67 14.46
N LEU A 150 14.08 39.57 13.13
CA LEU A 150 15.32 39.44 12.37
C LEU A 150 15.88 40.80 11.91
N ALA A 151 15.16 41.91 12.13
CA ALA A 151 15.59 43.25 11.72
C ALA A 151 16.99 43.63 12.23
N LYS A 152 17.33 43.21 13.46
CA LYS A 152 18.63 43.49 14.08
C LYS A 152 19.79 42.66 13.48
N LEU A 153 19.48 41.52 12.86
CA LEU A 153 20.47 40.73 12.13
C LEU A 153 20.83 41.39 10.79
N THR A 154 19.90 42.10 10.17
CA THR A 154 20.17 42.90 8.96
C THR A 154 21.22 43.98 9.26
N GLU A 155 21.11 44.66 10.40
CA GLU A 155 22.10 45.66 10.84
C GLU A 155 23.50 45.06 11.02
N LEU A 156 23.60 43.82 11.51
CA LEU A 156 24.89 43.13 11.70
C LEU A 156 25.52 42.64 10.40
N LEU A 157 24.70 42.21 9.44
CA LEU A 157 25.17 41.76 8.13
C LEU A 157 25.66 42.96 7.29
N ASP A 158 25.00 44.10 7.39
CA ASP A 158 25.40 45.33 6.70
C ASP A 158 26.71 45.93 7.25
N ASP A 159 27.03 45.70 8.52
CA ASP A 159 28.28 46.19 9.14
C ASP A 159 29.48 45.27 8.89
N SER A 160 29.25 44.04 8.43
CA SER A 160 30.32 43.08 8.06
C SER A 160 30.90 43.31 6.65
N GLY A 161 30.38 44.29 5.90
CA GLY A 161 30.83 44.67 4.56
C GLY A 161 31.61 46.00 4.47
N LYS A 162 31.95 46.62 5.60
CA LYS A 162 32.80 47.84 5.63
C LYS A 162 34.22 47.47 6.05
N GLU A 163 34.99 46.96 5.10
CA GLU A 163 36.44 47.17 5.06
C GLU A 163 36.76 48.44 4.24
#